data_AF-G2E8R3-F1
#
_entry.id   AF-G2E8R3-F1
#
_cell.length_a   1.000
_cell.length_b   1.000
_cell.length_c   1.000
_cell.angle_alpha   90.00
_cell.angle_beta   90.00
_cell.angle_gamma   90.00
#
_symmetry.space_group_name_H-M   'P 1'
#
loop_
_entity.id
_entity.type
_entity.pdbx_description
1 polymer ?
#
loop_
_entity_poly.entity_id
_entity_poly.type
_entity_poly.pdbx_seq_one_letter_code
_entity_poly.pdbx_strand_id
1 'polypeptide(L)' 'MQFMGYKPLENDYKIWLVVNPATWLIPTLIAVGALAILVHVVAFSLDGQGWHAPAPAAVEAAPAE' A
#
# COMPACT_ATOMS: atom_id res chain seq x y z
N MET A 1 -7.58 5.89 -23.22
CA MET A 1 -7.27 7.33 -23.26
C MET A 1 -5.87 7.50 -23.81
N GLN A 2 -5.72 8.15 -24.96
CA GLN A 2 -4.41 8.54 -25.50
C GLN A 2 -4.26 10.04 -25.28
N PHE A 3 -3.10 10.48 -24.81
CA PHE A 3 -2.79 11.90 -24.63
C PHE A 3 -1.59 12.24 -25.50
N MET A 4 -1.75 13.17 -26.46
CA MET A 4 -0.65 13.59 -27.36
C MET A 4 0.08 12.42 -28.06
N GLY A 5 -0.66 11.37 -28.45
CA GLY A 5 -0.09 10.16 -29.07
C GLY A 5 0.61 9.21 -28.09
N TYR A 6 0.70 9.57 -26.81
CA TYR A 6 1.14 8.66 -25.75
C TYR A 6 0.04 7.66 -25.41
N LYS A 7 0.40 6.38 -25.43
CA LYS A 7 -0.45 5.28 -25.00
C LYS A 7 0.13 4.67 -23.72
N PRO A 8 -0.40 4.99 -22.53
CA PRO A 8 0.20 4.59 -21.25
C PRO A 8 0.44 3.08 -21.13
N LEU A 9 -0.60 2.28 -21.37
CA LEU A 9 -0.53 0.82 -21.26
C LEU A 9 0.49 0.16 -22.19
N GLU A 10 0.82 0.79 -23.32
CA GLU A 10 1.81 0.28 -24.28
C GLU A 10 3.21 0.86 -24.05
N ASN A 11 3.35 1.95 -23.28
CA ASN A 11 4.60 2.73 -23.23
C ASN A 11 5.15 2.97 -21.82
N ASP A 12 4.40 2.74 -20.74
CA ASP A 12 4.83 3.05 -19.37
C ASP A 12 6.12 2.32 -18.97
N TYR A 13 6.36 1.11 -19.50
CA TYR A 13 7.60 0.36 -19.27
C TYR A 13 8.87 1.13 -19.69
N LYS A 14 8.74 2.12 -20.59
CA LYS A 14 9.86 2.93 -21.09
C LYS A 14 10.45 3.85 -20.03
N ILE A 15 9.79 4.04 -18.87
CA ILE A 15 10.38 4.77 -17.73
C ILE A 15 11.74 4.20 -17.31
N TRP A 16 11.90 2.88 -17.46
CA TRP A 16 13.14 2.17 -17.10
C TRP A 16 14.30 2.40 -18.07
N LEU A 17 14.06 3.08 -19.21
CA LEU A 17 15.12 3.51 -20.12
C LEU A 17 15.88 4.74 -19.59
N VAL A 18 15.31 5.46 -18.63
CA VAL A 18 15.88 6.69 -18.05
C VAL A 18 16.16 6.52 -16.55
N VAL A 19 15.34 5.71 -15.87
CA VAL A 19 15.49 5.40 -14.45
C VAL A 19 16.00 3.97 -14.30
N ASN A 20 17.14 3.76 -13.65
CA ASN A 20 17.64 2.40 -13.39
C ASN A 20 16.81 1.73 -12.28
N PRO A 21 16.05 0.65 -12.56
CA PRO A 21 15.25 -0.03 -11.54
C PRO A 21 16.11 -0.61 -10.41
N ALA A 22 17.32 -1.08 -10.70
CA ALA A 22 18.19 -1.67 -9.68
C ALA A 22 18.69 -0.62 -8.66
N THR A 23 18.89 0.62 -9.10
CA THR A 23 19.28 1.72 -8.22
C THR A 23 18.14 2.19 -7.33
N TRP A 24 16.90 2.16 -7.85
CA TRP A 24 15.74 2.71 -7.15
C TRP A 24 14.91 1.70 -6.36
N LEU A 25 15.10 0.40 -6.60
CA LEU A 25 14.41 -0.66 -5.88
C LEU A 25 14.67 -0.59 -4.37
N ILE A 26 15.95 -0.52 -3.97
CA ILE A 26 16.32 -0.51 -2.54
C ILE A 26 15.81 0.75 -1.82
N PRO A 27 16.01 1.98 -2.34
CA PRO A 27 15.39 3.17 -1.76
C PRO A 27 13.87 3.08 -1.62
N THR A 28 13.18 2.54 -2.62
CA THR A 28 11.72 2.36 -2.59
C THR A 28 11.31 1.41 -1.47
N LEU A 29 11.99 0.27 -1.34
CA LEU A 29 11.73 -0.70 -0.27
C LEU A 29 12.01 -0.11 1.11
N ILE A 30 13.07 0.69 1.25
CA ILE A 30 13.36 1.41 2.51
C ILE A 30 12.25 2.41 2.83
N ALA A 31 11.79 3.19 1.85
CA ALA A 31 10.73 4.18 2.06
C ALA A 31 9.41 3.52 2.46
N VAL A 32 9.00 2.45 1.77
CA VAL A 32 7.79 1.68 2.10
C VAL A 32 7.93 0.98 3.45
N GLY A 33 9.10 0.41 3.75
CA GLY A 33 9.39 -0.22 5.04
C GLY A 33 9.33 0.78 6.19
N ALA A 34 9.95 1.96 6.04
CA ALA A 34 9.89 3.03 7.01
C ALA A 34 8.45 3.53 7.21
N LEU A 35 7.70 3.73 6.12
CA LEU A 35 6.29 4.10 6.18
C LEU A 35 5.46 3.05 6.94
N ALA A 36 5.68 1.76 6.66
CA ALA A 36 5.00 0.68 7.35
C ALA A 36 5.29 0.73 8.86
N ILE A 37 6.56 0.86 9.26
CA ILE A 37 6.94 0.98 10.67
C ILE A 37 6.23 2.18 11.31
N LEU A 38 6.26 3.35 10.69
CA LEU A 38 5.63 4.56 11.23
C LEU A 38 4.12 4.40 11.42
N VAL A 39 3.43 3.84 10.42
CA VAL A 39 1.98 3.58 10.52
C VAL A 39 1.67 2.66 11.69
N HIS A 40 2.46 1.59 11.88
CA HIS A 40 2.25 0.68 13.00
C HIS A 40 2.58 1.36 14.34
N VAL A 41 3.68 2.11 14.44
CA VAL A 41 4.02 2.87 15.66
C VAL A 41 2.86 3.78 16.08
N VAL A 42 2.30 4.53 15.14
CA VAL A 42 1.15 5.41 15.40
C VAL A 42 -0.11 4.59 15.74
N ALA A 43 -0.41 3.52 14.99
CA ALA A 43 -1.56 2.68 15.28
C ALA A 43 -1.48 2.06 16.69
N PHE A 44 -0.30 1.62 17.13
CA PHE A 44 -0.09 1.07 18.48
C PHE A 44 -0.08 2.12 19.58
N SER A 45 0.07 3.41 19.26
CA SER A 45 0.00 4.49 20.24
C SER A 45 -1.40 5.04 20.49
N LEU A 46 -2.38 4.68 19.64
CA LEU A 46 -3.76 5.14 19.76
C LEU A 46 -4.58 4.20 20.63
N ASP A 47 -5.43 4.76 21.50
CA ASP A 47 -6.35 3.99 22.32
C ASP A 47 -7.35 3.22 21.44
N GLY A 48 -7.58 1.94 21.76
CA GLY A 48 -8.49 1.08 20.99
C GLY A 48 -7.96 0.61 19.64
N GLN A 49 -6.65 0.74 19.40
CA GLN A 49 -5.95 0.17 18.26
C GLN A 49 -4.84 -0.81 18.71
N GLY A 50 -4.16 -1.43 17.75
CA GLY A 50 -3.05 -2.35 18.03
C GLY A 50 -3.50 -3.63 18.75
N TRP A 51 -2.78 -4.03 19.80
CA TRP A 51 -3.06 -5.26 20.56
C TRP A 51 -4.32 -5.18 21.43
N HIS A 52 -4.86 -3.97 21.61
CA HIS A 52 -6.05 -3.71 22.43
C HIS A 52 -7.25 -3.29 21.58
N ALA A 53 -7.17 -3.45 20.25
CA ALA A 53 -8.30 -3.20 19.38
C ALA A 53 -9.47 -4.14 19.75
N PRO A 54 -10.69 -3.59 19.95
CA PRO A 54 -11.85 -4.42 20.26
C PRO A 54 -12.09 -5.39 19.11
N ALA A 55 -12.39 -6.65 19.44
CA ALA A 55 -12.77 -7.62 18.44
C ALA A 55 -14.00 -7.11 17.67
N PRO A 56 -14.03 -7.22 16.32
CA PRO A 56 -15.23 -6.88 15.59
C PRO A 56 -16.40 -7.73 16.09
N ALA A 57 -17.56 -7.11 16.28
CA ALA A 57 -18.76 -7.83 16.69
C ALA A 57 -19.03 -8.96 15.69
N ALA A 58 -19.13 -10.19 16.19
CA ALA A 58 -19.51 -11.33 15.37
C ALA A 58 -20.88 -11.03 14.77
N VAL A 59 -20.94 -10.91 13.44
CA VAL A 59 -22.22 -10.87 12.74
C VAL A 59 -22.78 -12.27 12.84
N GLU A 60 -23.72 -12.51 13.76
CA GLU A 60 -24.50 -13.73 13.77
C GLU A 60 -25.13 -13.87 12.37
N ALA A 61 -24.79 -14.95 11.67
CA ALA A 61 -25.42 -15.25 10.40
C ALA A 61 -26.93 -15.32 10.64
N ALA A 62 -27.70 -14.47 9.96
CA ALA A 62 -29.15 -14.52 10.03
C ALA A 62 -29.60 -15.96 9.74
N PRO A 63 -30.53 -16.52 10.54
CA PRO A 63 -31.01 -17.88 10.31
C PRO A 63 -31.53 -17.97 8.88
N ALA A 64 -31.06 -18.97 8.14
CA ALA A 64 -31.56 -19.23 6.79
C ALA A 64 -33.06 -19.54 6.88
N GLU A 65 -33.86 -18.76 6.16
CA GLU A 65 -35.30 -19.02 5.95
C GLU A 65 -35.52 -20.25 5.06
#